data_AF-A0A819ZYI0-F1
#
_entry.id   AF-A0A819ZYI0-F1
#
_cell.length_a   1.000
_cell.length_b   1.000
_cell.length_c   1.000
_cell.angle_alpha   90.00
_cell.angle_beta   90.00
_cell.angle_gamma   90.00
#
_symmetry.space_group_name_H-M   'P 1'
#
loop_
_entity.id
_entity.type
_entity.pdbx_description
1 polymer ?
#
loop_
_entity_poly.entity_id
_entity_poly.type
_entity_poly.pdbx_seq_one_letter_code
_entity_poly.pdbx_strand_id
1 'polypeptide(L)'
;MSQSIDFRINDFVTEYLDYKGFNDTVGIFLKERKTRQEPIQQITNGNHLQDTDQEKCQIIKDEMLKYFDDGNREEFFRLWLKHVPSNIIDSDPSLKSLEFLLYAHFAIYYLRPNNRNKNEQVAKENMQEFKTYMESIKGQAISQTSEILPLFALPFVTSPDKHGSFQGLFSNEWPVQLRKKVLNFFDWIFSNRPLPRLVELLQNGERASHILTQINNENEELKHRNRETNKQIKNLSIDYCNLITITMELVETLQQAIVGKTITNEYIDNVCARLGVARLRESMANVMESARFGIDDPFTEKFDYDKIKHDVVHISTSPRQKALLLQALRWKLTKATTDFNREKMLECYISCDLLGCRSDMEQRTKIIKELSSTSSTLDTHFVKEEWARLINTIASLRKGRNYLAPNEPLIISMQKAAIAEQSDTLTKQHLLAALQKLSL
;
A
#
# COMPACT_ATOMS: atom_id res chain seq x y z
N MET A 1 35.29 -8.45 12.15
CA MET A 1 33.88 -8.00 11.95
C MET A 1 33.51 -6.83 12.85
N SER A 2 33.66 -6.90 14.19
CA SER A 2 33.25 -5.83 15.13
C SER A 2 33.61 -4.40 14.70
N GLN A 3 34.89 -4.12 14.45
CA GLN A 3 35.37 -2.78 14.03
C GLN A 3 34.62 -2.20 12.81
N SER A 4 34.20 -3.05 11.86
CA SER A 4 33.46 -2.62 10.67
C SER A 4 32.00 -2.23 10.95
N ILE A 5 31.46 -2.58 12.12
CA ILE A 5 30.14 -2.15 12.58
C ILE A 5 30.30 -0.81 13.30
N ASP A 6 31.32 -0.68 14.16
CA ASP A 6 31.60 0.54 14.92
C ASP A 6 31.78 1.77 14.00
N PHE A 7 32.55 1.64 12.90
CA PHE A 7 32.72 2.73 11.93
C PHE A 7 31.40 3.17 11.28
N ARG A 8 30.51 2.21 10.96
CA ARG A 8 29.19 2.51 10.37
C ARG A 8 28.25 3.19 11.36
N ILE A 9 28.33 2.84 12.65
CA ILE A 9 27.59 3.53 13.70
C ILE A 9 28.09 4.97 13.82
N ASN A 10 29.40 5.21 13.80
CA ASN A 10 29.96 6.57 13.83
C ASN A 10 29.54 7.41 12.61
N ASP A 11 29.38 6.79 11.43
CA ASP A 11 28.80 7.46 10.25
C ASP A 11 27.33 7.84 10.48
N PHE A 12 26.50 6.91 11.00
CA PHE A 12 25.09 7.19 11.32
C PHE A 12 24.92 8.22 12.46
N VAL A 13 25.86 8.29 13.39
CA VAL A 13 25.91 9.34 14.42
C VAL A 13 26.28 10.68 13.80
N THR A 14 27.22 10.72 12.84
CA THR A 14 27.55 11.94 12.10
C THR A 14 26.33 12.46 11.33
N GLU A 15 25.62 11.57 10.62
CA GLU A 15 24.35 11.83 9.93
C GLU A 15 23.27 12.36 10.87
N TYR A 16 23.13 11.79 12.07
CA TYR A 16 22.16 12.23 13.08
C TYR A 16 22.50 13.58 13.74
N LEU A 17 23.78 13.86 14.00
CA LEU A 17 24.22 15.14 14.57
C LEU A 17 24.05 16.29 13.58
N ASP A 18 24.34 16.05 12.30
CA ASP A 18 24.07 16.99 11.20
C ASP A 18 22.56 17.22 11.02
N TYR A 19 21.76 16.15 11.04
CA TYR A 19 20.29 16.20 11.02
C TYR A 19 19.69 17.04 12.17
N LYS A 20 20.26 16.97 13.39
CA LYS A 20 19.83 17.82 14.52
C LYS A 20 20.47 19.22 14.53
N GLY A 21 21.30 19.55 13.54
CA GLY A 21 21.90 20.87 13.37
C GLY A 21 23.03 21.19 14.37
N PHE A 22 23.64 20.17 15.00
CA PHE A 22 24.69 20.34 15.99
C PHE A 22 26.07 20.58 15.35
N ASN A 23 26.17 21.63 14.54
CA ASN A 23 27.32 21.94 13.67
C ASN A 23 28.66 21.98 14.43
N ASP A 24 28.69 22.58 15.61
CA ASP A 24 29.90 22.64 16.44
C ASP A 24 30.34 21.25 16.93
N THR A 25 29.36 20.43 17.34
CA THR A 25 29.58 19.04 17.78
C THR A 25 30.04 18.17 16.62
N VAL A 26 29.45 18.29 15.42
CA VAL A 26 29.91 17.62 14.19
C VAL A 26 31.35 18.01 13.87
N GLY A 27 31.68 19.30 13.98
CA GLY A 27 33.03 19.82 13.74
C GLY A 27 34.09 19.29 14.70
N ILE A 28 33.74 19.00 15.96
CA ILE A 28 34.62 18.35 16.94
C ILE A 28 34.69 16.84 16.68
N PHE A 29 33.55 16.17 16.50
CA PHE A 29 33.45 14.74 16.27
C PHE A 29 34.25 14.28 15.03
N LEU A 30 34.16 15.02 13.93
CA LEU A 30 34.94 14.75 12.72
C LEU A 30 36.46 14.95 12.91
N LYS A 31 36.90 15.79 13.86
CA LYS A 31 38.33 15.92 14.20
C LYS A 31 38.80 14.70 14.98
N GLU A 32 38.05 14.27 15.99
CA GLU A 32 38.38 13.09 16.79
C GLU A 32 38.42 11.80 15.95
N ARG A 33 37.46 11.61 15.03
CA ARG A 33 37.47 10.49 14.08
C ARG A 33 38.68 10.48 13.16
N LYS A 34 39.14 11.66 12.69
CA LYS A 34 40.38 11.79 11.89
C LYS A 34 41.63 11.47 12.70
N THR A 35 41.71 11.92 13.96
CA THR A 35 42.84 11.58 14.86
C THR A 35 42.93 10.07 15.13
N ARG A 36 41.80 9.35 15.09
CA ARG A 36 41.73 7.89 15.26
C ARG A 36 41.96 7.07 13.98
N GLN A 37 42.26 7.72 12.84
CA GLN A 37 42.47 7.07 11.53
C GLN A 37 41.30 6.19 11.06
N GLU A 38 40.06 6.58 11.38
CA GLU A 38 38.87 5.83 10.91
C GLU A 38 38.65 6.03 9.40
N PRO A 39 38.23 4.98 8.65
CA PRO A 39 37.87 5.10 7.24
C PRO A 39 36.52 5.82 7.10
N ILE A 40 36.55 7.14 6.88
CA ILE A 40 35.36 7.95 6.65
C ILE A 40 34.80 7.67 5.25
N GLN A 41 33.65 7.00 5.17
CA GLN A 41 32.89 6.91 3.93
C GLN A 41 32.01 8.16 3.80
N GLN A 42 32.10 8.88 2.68
CA GLN A 42 31.15 9.95 2.36
C GLN A 42 29.80 9.32 2.01
N ILE A 43 28.94 9.13 3.02
CA ILE A 43 27.57 8.66 2.80
C ILE A 43 26.72 9.84 2.33
N THR A 44 26.23 9.76 1.10
CA THR A 44 25.43 10.80 0.46
C THR A 44 24.01 10.82 1.03
N ASN A 45 23.64 11.96 1.64
CA ASN A 45 22.30 12.54 1.78
C ASN A 45 21.10 11.61 2.13
N GLY A 46 20.82 11.47 3.43
CA GLY A 46 19.47 11.30 4.02
C GLY A 46 19.15 12.48 4.96
N ASN A 47 17.91 12.98 5.05
CA ASN A 47 17.51 14.12 5.90
C ASN A 47 16.00 14.23 6.40
N HIS A 48 15.15 13.18 6.48
CA HIS A 48 13.67 13.32 6.70
C HIS A 48 13.25 13.78 8.10
N LEU A 49 12.11 14.45 8.14
CA LEU A 49 11.62 15.26 9.23
C LEU A 49 10.85 14.46 10.30
N GLN A 50 10.87 14.97 11.53
CA GLN A 50 9.87 14.69 12.55
C GLN A 50 8.79 15.80 12.51
N ASP A 51 7.63 15.58 13.14
CA ASP A 51 6.48 16.50 13.02
C ASP A 51 6.78 17.93 13.50
N THR A 52 7.66 18.13 14.49
CA THR A 52 8.12 19.46 14.94
C THR A 52 9.01 20.20 13.93
N ASP A 53 9.51 19.51 12.90
CA ASP A 53 10.27 20.13 11.81
C ASP A 53 9.40 20.36 10.56
N GLN A 54 8.19 19.78 10.47
CA GLN A 54 7.21 20.15 9.44
C GLN A 54 6.74 21.60 9.63
N GLU A 55 6.45 22.03 10.86
CA GLU A 55 6.09 23.41 11.18
C GLU A 55 7.22 24.39 10.81
N LYS A 56 8.48 24.03 11.10
CA LYS A 56 9.65 24.86 10.70
C LYS A 56 9.83 24.90 9.19
N CYS A 57 9.69 23.76 8.50
CA CYS A 57 9.72 23.74 7.04
C CYS A 57 8.57 24.55 6.43
N GLN A 58 7.39 24.57 7.06
CA GLN A 58 6.27 25.40 6.62
C GLN A 58 6.55 26.89 6.86
N ILE A 59 7.08 27.28 8.01
CA ILE A 59 7.53 28.66 8.28
C ILE A 59 8.59 29.09 7.26
N ILE A 60 9.57 28.24 6.94
CA ILE A 60 10.61 28.54 5.93
C ILE A 60 10.01 28.66 4.52
N LYS A 61 9.05 27.79 4.14
CA LYS A 61 8.30 27.93 2.88
C LYS A 61 7.58 29.27 2.82
N ASP A 62 6.87 29.63 3.90
CA ASP A 62 6.05 30.84 3.96
C ASP A 62 6.92 32.11 3.97
N GLU A 63 8.09 32.10 4.63
CA GLU A 63 9.10 33.16 4.53
C GLU A 63 9.70 33.27 3.12
N MET A 64 10.09 32.16 2.50
CA MET A 64 10.62 32.18 1.13
C MET A 64 9.58 32.65 0.11
N LEU A 65 8.31 32.25 0.26
CA LEU A 65 7.21 32.73 -0.57
C LEU A 65 6.93 34.21 -0.33
N LYS A 66 7.04 34.69 0.93
CA LYS A 66 6.95 36.11 1.23
C LYS A 66 8.08 36.91 0.56
N TYR A 67 9.33 36.46 0.62
CA TYR A 67 10.44 37.16 -0.08
C TYR A 67 10.30 37.11 -1.61
N PHE A 68 9.68 36.07 -2.18
CA PHE A 68 9.30 36.02 -3.59
C PHE A 68 8.20 37.04 -3.92
N ASP A 69 7.15 37.12 -3.10
CA ASP A 69 6.04 38.06 -3.29
C ASP A 69 6.46 39.53 -3.04
N ASP A 70 7.39 39.79 -2.11
CA ASP A 70 7.99 41.10 -1.78
C ASP A 70 9.15 41.51 -2.73
N GLY A 71 9.64 40.59 -3.57
CA GLY A 71 10.72 40.84 -4.53
C GLY A 71 12.14 40.93 -3.94
N ASN A 72 12.35 40.50 -2.69
CA ASN A 72 13.64 40.53 -2.03
C ASN A 72 14.53 39.37 -2.50
N ARG A 73 15.31 39.62 -3.57
CA ARG A 73 16.21 38.66 -4.20
C ARG A 73 17.27 38.10 -3.26
N GLU A 74 17.92 38.96 -2.47
CA GLU A 74 19.08 38.59 -1.64
C GLU A 74 18.68 37.59 -0.54
N GLU A 75 17.65 37.91 0.24
CA GLU A 75 17.14 37.03 1.30
C GLU A 75 16.52 35.74 0.73
N PHE A 76 15.84 35.82 -0.42
CA PHE A 76 15.33 34.63 -1.10
C PHE A 76 16.47 33.67 -1.49
N PHE A 77 17.52 34.14 -2.16
CA PHE A 77 18.62 33.27 -2.57
C PHE A 77 19.52 32.84 -1.40
N ARG A 78 19.61 33.64 -0.32
CA ARG A 78 20.25 33.23 0.94
C ARG A 78 19.56 32.02 1.55
N LEU A 79 18.22 32.01 1.57
CA LEU A 79 17.44 30.84 2.03
C LEU A 79 17.48 29.68 1.03
N TRP A 80 17.44 29.96 -0.28
CA TRP A 80 17.57 28.95 -1.34
C TRP A 80 18.88 28.16 -1.20
N LEU A 81 20.03 28.83 -1.15
CA LEU A 81 21.35 28.18 -1.01
C LEU A 81 21.50 27.41 0.31
N LYS A 82 20.78 27.82 1.36
CA LYS A 82 20.80 27.16 2.68
C LYS A 82 19.92 25.91 2.73
N HIS A 83 18.78 25.90 2.04
CA HIS A 83 17.75 24.86 2.18
C HIS A 83 17.54 23.98 0.93
N VAL A 84 18.02 24.41 -0.24
CA VAL A 84 17.96 23.67 -1.51
C VAL A 84 19.36 23.17 -1.87
N PRO A 85 19.62 21.85 -1.86
CA PRO A 85 20.96 21.32 -2.17
C PRO A 85 21.27 21.41 -3.67
N SER A 86 22.35 22.10 -4.01
CA SER A 86 22.81 22.33 -5.39
C SER A 86 22.89 21.06 -6.23
N ASN A 87 23.28 19.92 -5.63
CA ASN A 87 23.40 18.63 -6.32
C ASN A 87 22.09 18.17 -6.98
N ILE A 88 20.93 18.51 -6.41
CA ILE A 88 19.62 18.14 -6.96
C ILE A 88 19.27 19.06 -8.13
N ILE A 89 19.50 20.38 -7.99
CA ILE A 89 19.35 21.36 -9.07
C ILE A 89 20.27 20.99 -10.25
N ASP A 90 21.53 20.66 -9.96
CA ASP A 90 22.54 20.35 -10.98
C ASP A 90 22.29 19.01 -11.70
N SER A 91 21.42 18.15 -11.18
CA SER A 91 21.03 16.88 -11.79
C SER A 91 19.81 16.97 -12.72
N ASP A 92 18.82 17.83 -12.43
CA ASP A 92 17.55 17.90 -13.18
C ASP A 92 17.44 19.17 -14.06
N PRO A 93 17.38 19.04 -15.41
CA PRO A 93 17.15 20.17 -16.32
C PRO A 93 15.91 21.00 -16.01
N SER A 94 14.86 20.39 -15.43
CA SER A 94 13.62 21.05 -15.04
C SER A 94 13.83 22.02 -13.87
N LEU A 95 14.72 21.66 -12.94
CA LEU A 95 15.07 22.47 -11.77
C LEU A 95 16.03 23.59 -12.12
N LYS A 96 16.99 23.35 -13.03
CA LYS A 96 17.80 24.42 -13.65
C LYS A 96 16.92 25.45 -14.34
N SER A 97 15.91 24.99 -15.07
CA SER A 97 14.92 25.86 -15.72
C SER A 97 14.10 26.66 -14.70
N LEU A 98 13.73 26.06 -13.56
CA LEU A 98 13.04 26.76 -12.47
C LEU A 98 13.93 27.82 -11.80
N GLU A 99 15.20 27.51 -11.54
CA GLU A 99 16.18 28.45 -10.99
C GLU A 99 16.39 29.64 -11.96
N PHE A 100 16.53 29.39 -13.26
CA PHE A 100 16.60 30.44 -14.27
C PHE A 100 15.35 31.34 -14.29
N LEU A 101 14.15 30.74 -14.22
CA LEU A 101 12.88 31.49 -14.17
C LEU A 101 12.75 32.34 -12.89
N LEU A 102 13.32 31.89 -11.76
CA LEU A 102 13.42 32.66 -10.53
C LEU A 102 14.32 33.89 -10.70
N TYR A 103 15.53 33.73 -11.24
CA TYR A 103 16.41 34.87 -11.54
C TYR A 103 15.76 35.85 -12.53
N ALA A 104 15.12 35.36 -13.60
CA ALA A 104 14.36 36.19 -14.53
C ALA A 104 13.20 36.92 -13.84
N HIS A 105 12.51 36.29 -12.89
CA HIS A 105 11.44 36.92 -12.12
C HIS A 105 11.95 38.11 -11.29
N PHE A 106 13.03 37.94 -10.52
CA PHE A 106 13.59 39.03 -9.71
C PHE A 106 14.19 40.17 -10.54
N ALA A 107 14.72 39.87 -11.74
CA ALA A 107 15.18 40.87 -12.69
C ALA A 107 14.04 41.75 -13.25
N ILE A 108 12.85 41.18 -13.52
CA ILE A 108 11.70 41.92 -14.05
C ILE A 108 10.71 42.40 -12.98
N TYR A 109 10.85 41.98 -11.72
CA TYR A 109 9.92 42.28 -10.62
C TYR A 109 9.64 43.79 -10.47
N TYR A 110 10.70 44.59 -10.39
CA TYR A 110 10.62 46.05 -10.24
C TYR A 110 10.22 46.79 -11.53
N LEU A 111 10.27 46.12 -12.68
CA LEU A 111 9.89 46.66 -13.99
C LEU A 111 8.41 46.40 -14.34
N ARG A 112 7.65 45.66 -13.51
CA ARG A 112 6.24 45.36 -13.80
C ARG A 112 5.32 46.58 -13.67
N PRO A 113 4.29 46.71 -14.54
CA PRO A 113 3.36 47.85 -14.50
C PRO A 113 2.64 48.01 -13.14
N ASN A 114 2.28 46.88 -12.53
CA ASN A 114 1.43 46.77 -11.34
C ASN A 114 2.18 46.87 -10.00
N ASN A 115 3.51 47.01 -10.02
CA ASN A 115 4.31 47.03 -8.80
C ASN A 115 4.24 48.42 -8.12
N ARG A 116 3.90 48.46 -6.83
CA ARG A 116 3.81 49.71 -6.05
C ARG A 116 5.18 50.26 -5.67
N ASN A 117 6.20 49.40 -5.54
CA ASN A 117 7.54 49.77 -5.11
C ASN A 117 8.51 49.83 -6.31
N LYS A 118 8.28 50.74 -7.26
CA LYS A 118 9.18 50.89 -8.44
C LYS A 118 10.52 51.47 -8.01
N ASN A 119 11.54 50.62 -7.93
CA ASN A 119 12.92 51.01 -7.65
C ASN A 119 13.82 50.69 -8.87
N GLU A 120 14.08 51.70 -9.69
CA GLU A 120 14.82 51.57 -10.95
C GLU A 120 16.30 51.20 -10.73
N GLN A 121 16.86 51.53 -9.57
CA GLN A 121 18.24 51.20 -9.21
C GLN A 121 18.38 49.70 -8.92
N VAL A 122 17.54 49.16 -8.03
CA VAL A 122 17.49 47.73 -7.70
C VAL A 122 17.08 46.89 -8.91
N ALA A 123 16.25 47.44 -9.81
CA ALA A 123 15.95 46.80 -11.10
C ALA A 123 17.21 46.60 -11.96
N LYS A 124 18.09 47.62 -12.04
CA LYS A 124 19.35 47.55 -12.80
C LYS A 124 20.36 46.62 -12.15
N GLU A 125 20.46 46.63 -10.82
CA GLU A 125 21.32 45.73 -10.05
C GLU A 125 20.89 44.27 -10.25
N ASN A 126 19.61 43.93 -10.03
CA ASN A 126 19.09 42.58 -10.28
C ASN A 126 19.26 42.14 -11.74
N MET A 127 19.13 43.06 -12.71
CA MET A 127 19.33 42.78 -14.14
C MET A 127 20.80 42.50 -14.48
N GLN A 128 21.73 43.24 -13.85
CA GLN A 128 23.17 43.02 -13.99
C GLN A 128 23.60 41.69 -13.36
N GLU A 129 23.07 41.32 -12.20
CA GLU A 129 23.35 40.02 -11.58
C GLU A 129 22.69 38.85 -12.33
N PHE A 130 21.51 39.04 -12.92
CA PHE A 130 20.93 38.07 -13.85
C PHE A 130 21.85 37.85 -15.05
N LYS A 131 22.41 38.93 -15.62
CA LYS A 131 23.43 38.83 -16.68
C LYS A 131 24.66 38.04 -16.23
N THR A 132 25.20 38.28 -15.03
CA THR A 132 26.31 37.49 -14.45
C THR A 132 25.93 36.01 -14.26
N TYR A 133 24.69 35.71 -13.86
CA TYR A 133 24.20 34.32 -13.78
C TYR A 133 24.11 33.66 -15.17
N MET A 134 23.63 34.37 -16.20
CA MET A 134 23.59 33.86 -17.58
C MET A 134 24.98 33.62 -18.18
N GLU A 135 25.96 34.48 -17.86
CA GLU A 135 27.34 34.35 -18.31
C GLU A 135 28.07 33.18 -17.61
N SER A 136 27.55 32.69 -16.49
CA SER A 136 28.08 31.52 -15.76
C SER A 136 27.86 30.19 -16.50
N ILE A 137 28.64 29.17 -16.11
CA ILE A 137 28.55 27.80 -16.63
C ILE A 137 27.12 27.22 -16.52
N LYS A 138 26.37 27.60 -15.48
CA LYS A 138 24.97 27.15 -15.27
C LYS A 138 24.01 27.81 -16.27
N GLY A 139 24.16 29.11 -16.49
CA GLY A 139 23.36 29.85 -17.47
C GLY A 139 23.58 29.36 -18.91
N GLN A 140 24.84 29.16 -19.29
CA GLN A 140 25.18 28.65 -20.63
C GLN A 140 24.61 27.24 -20.90
N ALA A 141 24.58 26.36 -19.90
CA ALA A 141 24.00 25.02 -20.04
C ALA A 141 22.48 25.00 -20.30
N ILE A 142 21.77 26.06 -19.92
CA ILE A 142 20.31 26.20 -20.06
C ILE A 142 19.93 26.81 -21.44
N SER A 143 20.88 27.43 -22.13
CA SER A 143 20.66 28.08 -23.44
C SER A 143 20.17 27.16 -24.56
N GLN A 144 20.28 25.84 -24.40
CA GLN A 144 19.80 24.84 -25.37
C GLN A 144 18.29 24.58 -25.30
N THR A 145 17.59 25.10 -24.27
CA THR A 145 16.14 24.91 -24.11
C THR A 145 15.37 25.96 -24.91
N SER A 146 14.67 25.52 -25.97
CA SER A 146 13.85 26.34 -26.89
C SER A 146 12.97 27.40 -26.21
N GLU A 147 12.31 27.04 -25.10
CA GLU A 147 11.39 27.92 -24.36
C GLU A 147 12.10 29.05 -23.59
N ILE A 148 13.39 28.89 -23.28
CA ILE A 148 14.18 29.79 -22.44
C ILE A 148 15.05 30.73 -23.29
N LEU A 149 15.39 30.32 -24.52
CA LEU A 149 16.21 31.09 -25.45
C LEU A 149 15.78 32.57 -25.63
N PRO A 150 14.48 32.93 -25.72
CA PRO A 150 14.07 34.35 -25.81
C PRO A 150 14.43 35.17 -24.56
N LEU A 151 14.49 34.53 -23.39
CA LEU A 151 14.75 35.20 -22.10
C LEU A 151 16.21 35.68 -21.99
N PHE A 152 17.14 35.08 -22.74
CA PHE A 152 18.54 35.54 -22.79
C PHE A 152 18.70 36.94 -23.38
N ALA A 153 17.70 37.44 -24.13
CA ALA A 153 17.72 38.81 -24.65
C ALA A 153 17.23 39.86 -23.63
N LEU A 154 16.59 39.47 -22.52
CA LEU A 154 16.00 40.41 -21.54
C LEU A 154 16.97 41.50 -21.03
N PRO A 155 18.19 41.20 -20.54
CA PRO A 155 19.10 42.23 -20.02
C PRO A 155 19.81 43.04 -21.13
N PHE A 156 19.59 42.72 -22.41
CA PHE A 156 20.12 43.45 -23.56
C PHE A 156 19.07 44.34 -24.24
N VAL A 157 17.81 44.28 -23.82
CA VAL A 157 16.71 45.09 -24.36
C VAL A 157 16.47 46.32 -23.46
N THR A 158 16.52 47.51 -24.06
CA THR A 158 16.41 48.81 -23.37
C THR A 158 15.02 49.15 -22.82
N SER A 159 13.98 48.42 -23.22
CA SER A 159 12.61 48.54 -22.70
C SER A 159 11.88 47.19 -22.83
N PRO A 160 12.15 46.22 -21.92
CA PRO A 160 11.56 44.88 -21.98
C PRO A 160 10.04 44.88 -21.85
N ASP A 161 9.48 45.92 -21.22
CA ASP A 161 8.05 46.19 -21.02
C ASP A 161 7.26 46.42 -22.32
N LYS A 162 7.93 46.92 -23.37
CA LYS A 162 7.29 47.28 -24.66
C LYS A 162 7.50 46.23 -25.75
N HIS A 163 8.32 45.21 -25.51
CA HIS A 163 8.68 44.24 -26.53
C HIS A 163 7.65 43.12 -26.64
N GLY A 164 7.06 42.93 -27.83
CA GLY A 164 5.96 41.98 -28.05
C GLY A 164 6.25 40.55 -27.57
N SER A 165 7.48 40.06 -27.74
CA SER A 165 7.91 38.72 -27.30
C SER A 165 7.90 38.51 -25.79
N PHE A 166 7.85 39.57 -24.97
CA PHE A 166 7.89 39.49 -23.50
C PHE A 166 6.56 39.81 -22.83
N GLN A 167 5.50 40.15 -23.58
CA GLN A 167 4.19 40.48 -23.01
C GLN A 167 3.65 39.38 -22.07
N GLY A 168 3.95 38.10 -22.35
CA GLY A 168 3.60 36.98 -21.46
C GLY A 168 4.29 37.00 -20.08
N LEU A 169 5.50 37.57 -19.96
CA LEU A 169 6.28 37.63 -18.71
C LEU A 169 5.88 38.82 -17.82
N PHE A 170 5.40 39.88 -18.48
CA PHE A 170 4.84 41.08 -17.87
C PHE A 170 3.32 40.95 -17.60
N SER A 171 2.68 39.87 -18.07
CA SER A 171 1.32 39.49 -17.68
C SER A 171 1.22 39.19 -16.18
N ASN A 172 0.07 39.51 -15.59
CA ASN A 172 -0.23 39.24 -14.19
C ASN A 172 -0.35 37.73 -13.87
N GLU A 173 -0.49 36.86 -14.88
CA GLU A 173 -0.64 35.41 -14.68
C GLU A 173 0.69 34.67 -14.49
N TRP A 174 1.77 35.14 -15.14
CA TRP A 174 3.09 34.48 -15.08
C TRP A 174 3.70 34.42 -13.66
N PRO A 175 3.62 35.48 -12.83
CA PRO A 175 4.04 35.42 -11.43
C PRO A 175 3.32 34.32 -10.65
N VAL A 176 2.01 34.19 -10.86
CA VAL A 176 1.15 33.22 -10.16
C VAL A 176 1.49 31.79 -10.59
N GLN A 177 1.72 31.57 -11.89
CA GLN A 177 2.16 30.28 -12.42
C GLN A 177 3.55 29.90 -11.91
N LEU A 178 4.51 30.84 -11.87
CA LEU A 178 5.84 30.58 -11.32
C LEU A 178 5.77 30.28 -9.82
N ARG A 179 5.02 31.07 -9.04
CA ARG A 179 4.78 30.83 -7.60
C ARG A 179 4.24 29.43 -7.35
N LYS A 180 3.32 28.94 -8.19
CA LYS A 180 2.79 27.57 -8.11
C LYS A 180 3.85 26.51 -8.43
N LYS A 181 4.72 26.73 -9.43
CA LYS A 181 5.85 25.82 -9.72
C LYS A 181 6.85 25.77 -8.56
N VAL A 182 7.16 26.92 -7.95
CA VAL A 182 8.05 27.04 -6.78
C VAL A 182 7.45 26.35 -5.56
N LEU A 183 6.15 26.55 -5.29
CA LEU A 183 5.44 25.88 -4.20
C LEU A 183 5.48 24.35 -4.37
N ASN A 184 5.10 23.84 -5.54
CA ASN A 184 5.16 22.40 -5.83
C ASN A 184 6.58 21.82 -5.65
N PHE A 185 7.61 22.58 -6.02
CA PHE A 185 9.01 22.19 -5.84
C PHE A 185 9.42 22.17 -4.36
N PHE A 186 9.01 23.17 -3.58
CA PHE A 186 9.23 23.19 -2.13
C PHE A 186 8.48 22.05 -1.44
N ASP A 187 7.23 21.77 -1.81
CA ASP A 187 6.50 20.62 -1.30
C ASP A 187 7.23 19.31 -1.63
N TRP A 188 7.76 19.17 -2.84
CA TRP A 188 8.59 18.01 -3.19
C TRP A 188 9.90 17.92 -2.40
N ILE A 189 10.67 19.00 -2.25
CA ILE A 189 11.95 19.00 -1.51
C ILE A 189 11.75 18.76 -0.02
N PHE A 190 10.82 19.48 0.61
CA PHE A 190 10.61 19.37 2.05
C PHE A 190 9.90 18.06 2.43
N SER A 191 9.13 17.43 1.52
CA SER A 191 8.52 16.11 1.78
C SER A 191 9.45 14.93 1.49
N ASN A 192 10.41 15.01 0.55
CA ASN A 192 11.22 13.86 0.09
C ASN A 192 12.66 13.81 0.63
N ARG A 193 13.02 14.64 1.61
CA ARG A 193 14.26 14.45 2.40
C ARG A 193 14.20 13.05 3.09
N PRO A 194 15.24 12.15 3.12
CA PRO A 194 15.12 10.74 3.66
C PRO A 194 15.51 10.44 5.14
N LEU A 195 14.78 9.67 5.96
CA LEU A 195 14.97 9.65 7.44
C LEU A 195 16.39 9.19 7.91
N PRO A 196 16.98 9.73 9.01
CA PRO A 196 18.31 9.33 9.46
C PRO A 196 18.37 7.85 9.82
N ARG A 197 19.37 7.13 9.29
CA ARG A 197 19.47 5.66 9.40
C ARG A 197 19.49 5.13 10.82
N LEU A 198 19.99 5.90 11.78
CA LEU A 198 19.99 5.54 13.20
C LEU A 198 18.58 5.49 13.79
N VAL A 199 17.69 6.39 13.37
CA VAL A 199 16.27 6.43 13.79
C VAL A 199 15.49 5.32 13.09
N GLU A 200 15.78 5.06 11.81
CA GLU A 200 15.21 3.94 11.07
C GLU A 200 15.54 2.59 11.72
N LEU A 201 16.81 2.37 12.12
CA LEU A 201 17.25 1.16 12.80
C LEU A 201 16.55 0.93 14.15
N LEU A 202 16.34 2.00 14.94
CA LEU A 202 15.60 1.92 16.20
C LEU A 202 14.13 1.54 15.97
N GLN A 203 13.44 2.25 15.07
CA GLN A 203 12.03 1.95 14.73
C GLN A 203 11.86 0.55 14.16
N ASN A 204 12.78 0.10 13.31
CA ASN A 204 12.75 -1.26 12.76
C ASN A 204 13.07 -2.32 13.83
N GLY A 205 13.91 -2.01 14.82
CA GLY A 205 14.15 -2.86 15.98
C GLY A 205 12.92 -3.01 16.87
N GLU A 206 12.22 -1.91 17.17
CA GLU A 206 10.96 -1.93 17.93
C GLU A 206 9.85 -2.70 17.19
N ARG A 207 9.68 -2.47 15.89
CA ARG A 207 8.75 -3.22 15.03
C ARG A 207 9.10 -4.71 14.99
N ALA A 208 10.37 -5.06 14.82
CA ALA A 208 10.82 -6.46 14.82
C ALA A 208 10.57 -7.13 16.19
N SER A 209 10.80 -6.42 17.30
CA SER A 209 10.49 -6.90 18.64
C SER A 209 8.98 -7.17 18.82
N HIS A 210 8.12 -6.24 18.38
CA HIS A 210 6.66 -6.41 18.43
C HIS A 210 6.17 -7.58 17.54
N ILE A 211 6.76 -7.75 16.36
CA ILE A 211 6.43 -8.87 15.47
C ILE A 211 6.88 -10.19 16.09
N LEU A 212 8.06 -10.26 16.71
CA LEU A 212 8.55 -11.45 17.40
C LEU A 212 7.72 -11.83 18.63
N THR A 213 7.26 -10.85 19.43
CA THR A 213 6.38 -11.12 20.57
C THR A 213 5.00 -11.59 20.12
N GLN A 214 4.44 -11.00 19.07
CA GLN A 214 3.18 -11.47 18.48
C GLN A 214 3.31 -12.91 17.95
N ILE A 215 4.35 -13.22 17.17
CA ILE A 215 4.62 -14.56 16.64
C ILE A 215 4.80 -15.58 17.78
N ASN A 216 5.46 -15.21 18.88
CA ASN A 216 5.59 -16.11 20.04
C ASN A 216 4.24 -16.39 20.72
N ASN A 217 3.38 -15.39 20.87
CA ASN A 217 2.04 -15.57 21.43
C ASN A 217 1.18 -16.48 20.55
N GLU A 218 1.14 -16.23 19.23
CA GLU A 218 0.43 -17.08 18.26
C GLU A 218 0.95 -18.53 18.29
N ASN A 219 2.26 -18.73 18.45
CA ASN A 219 2.86 -20.05 18.57
C ASN A 219 2.46 -20.78 19.87
N GLU A 220 2.35 -20.11 21.01
CA GLU A 220 1.87 -20.74 22.25
C GLU A 220 0.37 -21.08 22.18
N GLU A 221 -0.47 -20.24 21.56
CA GLU A 221 -1.87 -20.57 21.29
C GLU A 221 -2.02 -21.77 20.34
N LEU A 222 -1.19 -21.85 19.29
CA LEU A 222 -1.15 -23.00 18.38
C LEU A 222 -0.70 -24.27 19.11
N LYS A 223 0.31 -24.18 19.99
CA LYS A 223 0.72 -25.30 20.86
C LYS A 223 -0.39 -25.72 21.80
N HIS A 224 -1.15 -24.78 22.39
CA HIS A 224 -2.28 -25.10 23.26
C HIS A 224 -3.36 -25.88 22.51
N ARG A 225 -3.86 -25.31 21.40
CA ARG A 225 -4.87 -25.95 20.54
C ARG A 225 -4.43 -27.34 20.07
N ASN A 226 -3.17 -27.49 19.68
CA ASN A 226 -2.61 -28.78 19.25
C ASN A 226 -2.53 -29.80 20.41
N ARG A 227 -2.28 -29.37 21.66
CA ARG A 227 -2.38 -30.27 22.83
C ARG A 227 -3.82 -30.71 23.08
N GLU A 228 -4.79 -29.85 22.86
CA GLU A 228 -6.22 -30.15 23.05
C GLU A 228 -6.75 -31.11 21.99
N THR A 229 -6.48 -30.86 20.70
CA THR A 229 -6.87 -31.78 19.63
C THR A 229 -6.19 -33.14 19.78
N ASN A 230 -4.92 -33.21 20.19
CA ASN A 230 -4.24 -34.48 20.48
C ASN A 230 -4.86 -35.22 21.68
N LYS A 231 -5.38 -34.52 22.71
CA LYS A 231 -6.15 -35.16 23.79
C LYS A 231 -7.47 -35.74 23.25
N GLN A 232 -8.20 -34.99 22.42
CA GLN A 232 -9.44 -35.45 21.80
C GLN A 232 -9.22 -36.68 20.90
N ILE A 233 -8.17 -36.67 20.07
CA ILE A 233 -7.79 -37.81 19.21
C ILE A 233 -7.44 -39.05 20.06
N LYS A 234 -6.70 -38.87 21.17
CA LYS A 234 -6.39 -39.99 22.09
C LYS A 234 -7.65 -40.56 22.73
N ASN A 235 -8.57 -39.72 23.20
CA ASN A 235 -9.83 -40.17 23.77
C ASN A 235 -10.67 -40.93 22.72
N LEU A 236 -10.82 -40.37 21.51
CA LEU A 236 -11.54 -41.02 20.42
C LEU A 236 -10.90 -42.36 20.01
N SER A 237 -9.56 -42.46 20.04
CA SER A 237 -8.86 -43.72 19.79
C SER A 237 -9.12 -44.77 20.88
N ILE A 238 -9.22 -44.36 22.15
CA ILE A 238 -9.60 -45.25 23.26
C ILE A 238 -11.04 -45.73 23.07
N ASP A 239 -11.97 -44.83 22.77
CA ASP A 239 -13.39 -45.17 22.53
C ASP A 239 -13.56 -46.10 21.32
N TYR A 240 -12.78 -45.90 20.25
CA TYR A 240 -12.78 -46.78 19.08
C TYR A 240 -12.24 -48.18 19.40
N CYS A 241 -11.15 -48.28 20.17
CA CYS A 241 -10.65 -49.57 20.67
C CYS A 241 -11.68 -50.28 21.56
N ASN A 242 -12.37 -49.54 22.44
CA ASN A 242 -13.44 -50.10 23.29
C ASN A 242 -14.59 -50.65 22.44
N LEU A 243 -15.01 -49.92 21.40
CA LEU A 243 -16.05 -50.36 20.47
C LEU A 243 -15.65 -51.65 19.71
N ILE A 244 -14.38 -51.75 19.27
CA ILE A 244 -13.87 -52.98 18.63
C ILE A 244 -13.94 -54.17 19.60
N THR A 245 -13.45 -54.01 20.83
CA THR A 245 -13.49 -55.07 21.86
C THR A 245 -14.92 -55.53 22.12
N ILE A 246 -15.86 -54.60 22.28
CA ILE A 246 -17.28 -54.93 22.52
C ILE A 246 -17.91 -55.60 21.29
N THR A 247 -17.56 -55.16 20.08
CA THR A 247 -18.04 -55.80 18.84
C THR A 247 -17.53 -57.24 18.73
N MET A 248 -16.27 -57.48 19.11
CA MET A 248 -15.67 -58.82 19.13
C MET A 248 -16.39 -59.75 20.13
N GLU A 249 -16.63 -59.27 21.36
CA GLU A 249 -17.40 -60.00 22.38
C GLU A 249 -18.85 -60.28 21.95
N LEU A 250 -19.51 -59.34 21.26
CA LEU A 250 -20.85 -59.53 20.68
C LEU A 250 -20.86 -60.57 19.56
N VAL A 251 -19.83 -60.61 18.72
CA VAL A 251 -19.68 -61.65 17.67
C VAL A 251 -19.44 -63.03 18.28
N GLU A 252 -18.57 -63.14 19.28
CA GLU A 252 -18.33 -64.40 20.01
C GLU A 252 -19.58 -64.91 20.73
N THR A 253 -20.39 -64.03 21.31
CA THR A 253 -21.62 -64.42 22.00
C THR A 253 -22.77 -64.76 21.06
N LEU A 254 -22.89 -64.08 19.92
CA LEU A 254 -23.77 -64.52 18.82
C LEU A 254 -23.36 -65.91 18.31
N GLN A 255 -22.06 -66.16 18.15
CA GLN A 255 -21.55 -67.49 17.77
C GLN A 255 -21.90 -68.56 18.82
N GLN A 256 -21.78 -68.25 20.13
CA GLN A 256 -22.17 -69.17 21.20
C GLN A 256 -23.69 -69.41 21.26
N ALA A 257 -24.51 -68.42 20.92
CA ALA A 257 -25.97 -68.57 20.85
C ALA A 257 -26.40 -69.45 19.66
N ILE A 258 -25.72 -69.35 18.52
CA ILE A 258 -25.92 -70.26 17.36
C ILE A 258 -25.56 -71.72 17.73
N VAL A 259 -24.61 -71.91 18.65
CA VAL A 259 -24.24 -73.23 19.22
C VAL A 259 -25.21 -73.71 20.32
N GLY A 260 -26.25 -72.93 20.64
CA GLY A 260 -27.34 -73.33 21.55
C GLY A 260 -27.14 -72.99 23.03
N LYS A 261 -26.18 -72.13 23.38
CA LYS A 261 -26.05 -71.59 24.74
C LYS A 261 -27.01 -70.41 24.94
N THR A 262 -27.70 -70.37 26.07
CA THR A 262 -28.61 -69.26 26.43
C THR A 262 -27.82 -68.01 26.83
N ILE A 263 -28.01 -66.91 26.11
CA ILE A 263 -27.53 -65.58 26.52
C ILE A 263 -28.32 -65.15 27.77
N THR A 264 -27.64 -64.73 28.83
CA THR A 264 -28.27 -64.19 30.04
C THR A 264 -28.44 -62.67 29.96
N ASN A 265 -29.56 -62.15 30.46
CA ASN A 265 -29.81 -60.70 30.48
C ASN A 265 -28.73 -59.93 31.28
N GLU A 266 -28.22 -60.53 32.36
CA GLU A 266 -27.15 -59.98 33.19
C GLU A 266 -25.84 -59.75 32.42
N TYR A 267 -25.58 -60.55 31.37
CA TYR A 267 -24.45 -60.30 30.45
C TYR A 267 -24.72 -59.12 29.52
N ILE A 268 -25.94 -58.98 29.00
CA ILE A 268 -26.35 -57.85 28.16
C ILE A 268 -26.26 -56.53 28.94
N ASP A 269 -26.72 -56.52 30.19
CA ASP A 269 -26.63 -55.34 31.07
C ASP A 269 -25.16 -54.93 31.33
N ASN A 270 -24.26 -55.90 31.50
CA ASN A 270 -22.81 -55.65 31.65
C ASN A 270 -22.19 -55.06 30.35
N VAL A 271 -22.57 -55.60 29.17
CA VAL A 271 -22.15 -55.03 27.87
C VAL A 271 -22.68 -53.61 27.69
N CYS A 272 -23.94 -53.34 28.04
CA CYS A 272 -24.53 -51.99 28.01
C CYS A 272 -23.86 -51.01 28.98
N ALA A 273 -23.45 -51.46 30.17
CA ALA A 273 -22.68 -50.67 31.11
C ALA A 273 -21.27 -50.34 30.57
N ARG A 274 -20.58 -51.31 29.96
CA ARG A 274 -19.25 -51.15 29.36
C ARG A 274 -19.25 -50.33 28.08
N LEU A 275 -20.31 -50.37 27.29
CA LEU A 275 -20.58 -49.44 26.18
C LEU A 275 -20.69 -47.98 26.67
N GLY A 276 -20.92 -47.76 27.96
CA GLY A 276 -21.07 -46.42 28.51
C GLY A 276 -22.19 -45.65 27.83
N VAL A 277 -23.33 -46.29 27.57
CA VAL A 277 -24.45 -45.72 26.77
C VAL A 277 -24.87 -44.33 27.27
N ALA A 278 -24.77 -44.07 28.58
CA ALA A 278 -24.96 -42.73 29.16
C ALA A 278 -23.91 -41.71 28.67
N ARG A 279 -22.62 -42.05 28.71
CA ARG A 279 -21.52 -41.22 28.18
C ARG A 279 -21.57 -41.03 26.67
N LEU A 280 -21.94 -42.08 25.92
CA LEU A 280 -22.19 -41.96 24.48
C LEU A 280 -23.35 -40.99 24.22
N ARG A 281 -24.44 -41.07 24.99
CA ARG A 281 -25.59 -40.16 24.88
C ARG A 281 -25.25 -38.72 25.26
N GLU A 282 -24.37 -38.51 26.23
CA GLU A 282 -23.88 -37.20 26.67
C GLU A 282 -22.89 -36.59 25.67
N SER A 283 -21.97 -37.40 25.12
CA SER A 283 -21.08 -37.02 24.02
C SER A 283 -21.87 -36.71 22.74
N MET A 284 -22.85 -37.55 22.39
CA MET A 284 -23.79 -37.28 21.30
C MET A 284 -24.67 -36.06 21.56
N ALA A 285 -25.02 -35.76 22.81
CA ALA A 285 -25.74 -34.52 23.16
C ALA A 285 -24.86 -33.30 22.91
N ASN A 286 -23.60 -33.28 23.34
CA ASN A 286 -22.66 -32.19 23.08
C ASN A 286 -22.34 -32.03 21.57
N VAL A 287 -22.27 -33.13 20.83
CA VAL A 287 -22.14 -33.12 19.36
C VAL A 287 -23.43 -32.63 18.69
N MET A 288 -24.61 -33.02 19.19
CA MET A 288 -25.90 -32.50 18.72
C MET A 288 -26.13 -31.04 19.10
N GLU A 289 -25.57 -30.56 20.20
CA GLU A 289 -25.67 -29.17 20.63
C GLU A 289 -24.72 -28.27 19.82
N SER A 290 -23.51 -28.76 19.52
CA SER A 290 -22.63 -28.18 18.50
C SER A 290 -23.28 -28.20 17.10
N ALA A 291 -24.02 -29.27 16.76
CA ALA A 291 -24.78 -29.35 15.52
C ALA A 291 -26.04 -28.48 15.51
N ARG A 292 -26.67 -28.17 16.66
CA ARG A 292 -27.80 -27.23 16.74
C ARG A 292 -27.38 -25.80 16.38
N PHE A 293 -26.14 -25.42 16.65
CA PHE A 293 -25.56 -24.18 16.10
C PHE A 293 -25.14 -24.28 14.62
N GLY A 294 -25.24 -25.46 13.99
CA GLY A 294 -24.88 -25.72 12.59
C GLY A 294 -26.03 -26.17 11.67
N ILE A 295 -27.25 -26.38 12.20
CA ILE A 295 -28.42 -26.82 11.40
C ILE A 295 -29.02 -25.66 10.58
N ASP A 296 -28.89 -24.41 11.06
CA ASP A 296 -29.20 -23.19 10.31
C ASP A 296 -27.94 -22.53 9.70
N ASP A 297 -26.88 -23.30 9.39
CA ASP A 297 -25.73 -22.77 8.65
C ASP A 297 -26.00 -22.86 7.12
N PRO A 298 -26.13 -21.74 6.38
CA PRO A 298 -26.42 -21.73 4.93
C PRO A 298 -25.35 -22.38 4.04
N PHE A 299 -24.36 -23.03 4.62
CA PHE A 299 -23.12 -23.52 4.02
C PHE A 299 -23.14 -25.03 3.80
N THR A 300 -24.20 -25.73 4.25
CA THR A 300 -24.46 -27.14 3.97
C THR A 300 -25.09 -27.39 2.59
N GLU A 301 -25.77 -26.38 2.01
CA GLU A 301 -26.25 -26.45 0.63
C GLU A 301 -25.08 -26.49 -0.36
N LYS A 302 -24.90 -27.65 -0.98
CA LYS A 302 -23.95 -27.88 -2.08
C LYS A 302 -24.45 -27.15 -3.33
N PHE A 303 -23.92 -25.96 -3.58
CA PHE A 303 -24.22 -25.23 -4.81
C PHE A 303 -23.72 -25.96 -6.06
N ASP A 304 -24.52 -25.89 -7.12
CA ASP A 304 -24.12 -26.22 -8.48
C ASP A 304 -23.23 -25.10 -9.03
N TYR A 305 -21.93 -25.24 -8.77
CA TYR A 305 -20.94 -24.25 -9.19
C TYR A 305 -20.79 -24.15 -10.71
N ASP A 306 -21.07 -25.23 -11.45
CA ASP A 306 -20.99 -25.23 -12.91
C ASP A 306 -22.12 -24.38 -13.50
N LYS A 307 -23.34 -24.55 -12.99
CA LYS A 307 -24.47 -23.67 -13.33
C LYS A 307 -24.24 -22.22 -12.90
N ILE A 308 -23.74 -21.98 -11.69
CA ILE A 308 -23.41 -20.62 -11.24
C ILE A 308 -22.38 -19.98 -12.17
N LYS A 309 -21.31 -20.69 -12.49
CA LYS A 309 -20.20 -20.24 -13.35
C LYS A 309 -20.69 -19.88 -14.74
N HIS A 310 -21.57 -20.70 -15.32
CA HIS A 310 -22.29 -20.39 -16.55
C HIS A 310 -23.14 -19.12 -16.40
N ASP A 311 -24.06 -19.09 -15.44
CA ASP A 311 -25.10 -18.06 -15.35
C ASP A 311 -24.56 -16.66 -15.01
N VAL A 312 -23.45 -16.52 -14.25
CA VAL A 312 -22.83 -15.21 -13.95
C VAL A 312 -22.33 -14.45 -15.19
N VAL A 313 -22.06 -15.14 -16.29
CA VAL A 313 -21.56 -14.53 -17.54
C VAL A 313 -22.41 -14.81 -18.78
N HIS A 314 -23.35 -15.76 -18.73
CA HIS A 314 -24.14 -16.14 -19.90
C HIS A 314 -24.93 -14.96 -20.48
N ILE A 315 -25.09 -14.93 -21.81
CA ILE A 315 -25.66 -13.76 -22.51
C ILE A 315 -27.17 -13.63 -22.32
N SER A 316 -27.88 -14.74 -22.05
CA SER A 316 -29.32 -14.72 -21.75
C SER A 316 -29.65 -14.37 -20.29
N THR A 317 -28.66 -14.36 -19.39
CA THR A 317 -28.89 -13.98 -17.99
C THR A 317 -28.99 -12.46 -17.91
N SER A 318 -30.10 -11.95 -17.36
CA SER A 318 -30.26 -10.49 -17.24
C SER A 318 -29.17 -9.88 -16.34
N PRO A 319 -28.72 -8.64 -16.60
CA PRO A 319 -27.70 -7.98 -15.77
C PRO A 319 -28.09 -7.94 -14.28
N ARG A 320 -29.37 -7.73 -13.96
CA ARG A 320 -29.88 -7.80 -12.57
C ARG A 320 -29.69 -9.17 -11.94
N GLN A 321 -29.97 -10.27 -12.66
CA GLN A 321 -29.72 -11.63 -12.16
C GLN A 321 -28.22 -11.88 -11.95
N LYS A 322 -27.35 -11.44 -12.87
CA LYS A 322 -25.89 -11.52 -12.71
C LYS A 322 -25.43 -10.80 -11.45
N ALA A 323 -25.85 -9.55 -11.26
CA ALA A 323 -25.49 -8.75 -10.09
C ALA A 323 -25.97 -9.38 -8.77
N LEU A 324 -27.19 -9.92 -8.72
CA LEU A 324 -27.70 -10.63 -7.55
C LEU A 324 -26.93 -11.92 -7.26
N LEU A 325 -26.53 -12.67 -8.28
CA LEU A 325 -25.75 -13.90 -8.13
C LEU A 325 -24.32 -13.60 -7.62
N LEU A 326 -23.68 -12.55 -8.14
CA LEU A 326 -22.39 -12.06 -7.65
C LEU A 326 -22.47 -11.54 -6.21
N GLN A 327 -23.54 -10.81 -5.88
CA GLN A 327 -23.81 -10.35 -4.53
C GLN A 327 -24.02 -11.53 -3.56
N ALA A 328 -24.74 -12.58 -3.96
CA ALA A 328 -24.94 -13.79 -3.15
C ALA A 328 -23.61 -14.53 -2.89
N LEU A 329 -22.77 -14.70 -3.91
CA LEU A 329 -21.42 -15.27 -3.78
C LEU A 329 -20.55 -14.44 -2.82
N ARG A 330 -20.57 -13.11 -2.96
CA ARG A 330 -19.86 -12.20 -2.05
C ARG A 330 -20.39 -12.30 -0.63
N TRP A 331 -21.71 -12.37 -0.45
CA TRP A 331 -22.33 -12.51 0.86
C TRP A 331 -21.99 -13.83 1.55
N LYS A 332 -21.85 -14.95 0.83
CA LYS A 332 -21.35 -16.20 1.44
C LYS A 332 -19.92 -16.06 1.99
N LEU A 333 -19.06 -15.24 1.40
CA LEU A 333 -17.75 -14.94 2.00
C LEU A 333 -17.88 -13.95 3.18
N THR A 334 -18.58 -12.83 3.00
CA THR A 334 -18.59 -11.76 4.02
C THR A 334 -19.50 -12.02 5.21
N LYS A 335 -20.53 -12.86 5.08
CA LYS A 335 -21.45 -13.25 6.17
C LYS A 335 -21.14 -14.62 6.79
N ALA A 336 -20.03 -15.25 6.41
CA ALA A 336 -19.56 -16.47 7.06
C ALA A 336 -19.27 -16.21 8.55
N THR A 337 -19.93 -16.99 9.41
CA THR A 337 -19.91 -16.88 10.88
C THR A 337 -18.53 -17.11 11.50
N THR A 338 -17.70 -17.93 10.85
CA THR A 338 -16.33 -18.22 11.28
C THR A 338 -15.35 -18.05 10.12
N ASP A 339 -14.10 -17.74 10.45
CA ASP A 339 -13.01 -17.65 9.47
C ASP A 339 -12.77 -18.99 8.77
N PHE A 340 -12.97 -20.10 9.47
CA PHE A 340 -12.93 -21.45 8.91
C PHE A 340 -13.98 -21.66 7.81
N ASN A 341 -15.25 -21.30 8.07
CA ASN A 341 -16.30 -21.38 7.06
C ASN A 341 -16.02 -20.45 5.86
N ARG A 342 -15.44 -19.28 6.11
CA ARG A 342 -15.03 -18.32 5.07
C ARG A 342 -13.93 -18.88 4.16
N GLU A 343 -12.89 -19.48 4.74
CA GLU A 343 -11.83 -20.12 3.97
C GLU A 343 -12.35 -21.33 3.18
N LYS A 344 -13.20 -22.17 3.79
CA LYS A 344 -13.79 -23.34 3.14
C LYS A 344 -14.66 -22.96 1.92
N MET A 345 -15.45 -21.88 2.02
CA MET A 345 -16.20 -21.35 0.85
C MET A 345 -15.29 -20.85 -0.25
N LEU A 346 -14.22 -20.14 0.11
CA LEU A 346 -13.24 -19.67 -0.85
C LEU A 346 -12.52 -20.85 -1.53
N GLU A 347 -12.20 -21.91 -0.80
CA GLU A 347 -11.68 -23.15 -1.39
C GLU A 347 -12.63 -23.76 -2.42
N CYS A 348 -13.94 -23.78 -2.17
CA CYS A 348 -14.92 -24.20 -3.19
C CYS A 348 -14.82 -23.34 -4.47
N TYR A 349 -14.75 -22.01 -4.34
CA TYR A 349 -14.67 -21.09 -5.49
C TYR A 349 -13.36 -21.25 -6.29
N ILE A 350 -12.25 -21.53 -5.59
CA ILE A 350 -10.95 -21.81 -6.19
C ILE A 350 -10.95 -23.18 -6.88
N SER A 351 -11.63 -24.17 -6.31
CA SER A 351 -11.67 -25.55 -6.81
C SER A 351 -12.51 -25.71 -8.10
N CYS A 352 -13.59 -24.93 -8.26
CA CYS A 352 -14.37 -24.88 -9.51
C CYS A 352 -13.81 -23.88 -10.55
N ASP A 353 -12.69 -23.22 -10.25
CA ASP A 353 -12.08 -22.15 -11.03
C ASP A 353 -13.10 -21.06 -11.44
N LEU A 354 -13.88 -20.56 -10.47
CA LEU A 354 -15.03 -19.66 -10.66
C LEU A 354 -14.72 -18.41 -11.50
N LEU A 355 -13.50 -17.88 -11.37
CA LEU A 355 -13.02 -16.68 -12.07
C LEU A 355 -12.15 -16.98 -13.31
N GLY A 356 -11.91 -18.26 -13.61
CA GLY A 356 -11.03 -18.67 -14.72
C GLY A 356 -9.56 -18.29 -14.52
N CYS A 357 -9.08 -18.23 -13.29
CA CYS A 357 -7.69 -17.87 -12.99
C CYS A 357 -6.69 -19.02 -13.19
N ARG A 358 -7.15 -20.28 -13.24
CA ARG A 358 -6.26 -21.45 -13.44
C ARG A 358 -6.27 -21.94 -14.89
N SER A 359 -7.43 -22.35 -15.38
CA SER A 359 -7.55 -23.11 -16.63
C SER A 359 -8.67 -22.61 -17.52
N ASP A 360 -9.76 -22.09 -16.95
CA ASP A 360 -10.94 -21.69 -17.72
C ASP A 360 -10.76 -20.31 -18.38
N MET A 361 -10.15 -20.33 -19.57
CA MET A 361 -9.87 -19.12 -20.34
C MET A 361 -11.13 -18.46 -20.88
N GLU A 362 -12.18 -19.23 -21.15
CA GLU A 362 -13.45 -18.71 -21.68
C GLU A 362 -14.19 -17.92 -20.60
N GLN A 363 -14.32 -18.50 -19.40
CA GLN A 363 -14.89 -17.83 -18.24
C GLN A 363 -14.17 -16.52 -17.94
N ARG A 364 -12.82 -16.57 -17.85
CA ARG A 364 -11.98 -15.39 -17.63
C ARG A 364 -12.23 -14.29 -18.68
N THR A 365 -12.30 -14.67 -19.96
CA THR A 365 -12.51 -13.71 -21.06
C THR A 365 -13.88 -13.04 -20.97
N LYS A 366 -14.93 -13.78 -20.60
CA LYS A 366 -16.27 -13.22 -20.38
C LYS A 366 -16.30 -12.26 -19.17
N ILE A 367 -15.65 -12.61 -18.05
CA ILE A 367 -15.54 -11.74 -16.87
C ILE A 367 -14.78 -10.45 -17.21
N ILE A 368 -13.66 -10.54 -17.94
CA ILE A 368 -12.89 -9.39 -18.42
C ILE A 368 -13.75 -8.48 -19.31
N LYS A 369 -14.64 -9.05 -20.14
CA LYS A 369 -15.57 -8.27 -20.98
C LYS A 369 -16.62 -7.52 -20.15
N GLU A 370 -17.19 -8.15 -19.12
CA GLU A 370 -18.12 -7.48 -18.18
C GLU A 370 -17.41 -6.34 -17.42
N LEU A 371 -16.19 -6.58 -16.91
CA LEU A 371 -15.35 -5.57 -16.24
C LEU A 371 -14.91 -4.43 -17.17
N SER A 372 -14.68 -4.71 -18.45
CA SER A 372 -14.24 -3.73 -19.44
C SER A 372 -15.40 -3.02 -20.14
N SER A 373 -16.64 -3.27 -19.72
CA SER A 373 -17.82 -2.67 -20.33
C SER A 373 -17.87 -1.16 -20.10
N THR A 374 -18.14 -0.43 -21.19
CA THR A 374 -18.34 1.03 -21.24
C THR A 374 -19.80 1.42 -21.48
N SER A 375 -20.72 0.44 -21.44
CA SER A 375 -22.17 0.70 -21.57
C SER A 375 -22.67 1.49 -20.37
N SER A 376 -23.31 2.63 -20.63
CA SER A 376 -23.89 3.53 -19.63
C SER A 376 -25.24 3.07 -19.07
N THR A 377 -25.68 1.86 -19.42
CA THR A 377 -26.88 1.22 -18.86
C THR A 377 -26.69 0.93 -17.37
N LEU A 378 -27.61 1.44 -16.54
CA LEU A 378 -27.54 1.37 -15.07
C LEU A 378 -27.30 -0.06 -14.54
N ASP A 379 -27.99 -1.06 -15.11
CA ASP A 379 -27.82 -2.45 -14.67
C ASP A 379 -26.43 -3.03 -15.02
N THR A 380 -25.77 -2.53 -16.07
CA THR A 380 -24.40 -2.95 -16.44
C THR A 380 -23.37 -2.37 -15.48
N HIS A 381 -23.56 -1.13 -15.02
CA HIS A 381 -22.74 -0.56 -13.95
C HIS A 381 -22.85 -1.40 -12.66
N PHE A 382 -24.05 -1.85 -12.28
CA PHE A 382 -24.23 -2.72 -11.11
C PHE A 382 -23.52 -4.08 -11.24
N VAL A 383 -23.53 -4.72 -12.42
CA VAL A 383 -22.77 -5.96 -12.66
C VAL A 383 -21.26 -5.74 -12.50
N LYS A 384 -20.73 -4.67 -13.10
CA LYS A 384 -19.32 -4.29 -13.02
C LYS A 384 -18.89 -4.00 -11.58
N GLU A 385 -19.74 -3.30 -10.82
CA GLU A 385 -19.52 -2.96 -9.42
C GLU A 385 -19.51 -4.20 -8.50
N GLU A 386 -20.45 -5.15 -8.67
CA GLU A 386 -20.45 -6.39 -7.89
C GLU A 386 -19.30 -7.34 -8.27
N TRP A 387 -18.84 -7.36 -9.54
CA TRP A 387 -17.59 -8.03 -9.90
C TRP A 387 -16.38 -7.44 -9.16
N ALA A 388 -16.24 -6.10 -9.16
CA ALA A 388 -15.17 -5.42 -8.43
C ALA A 388 -15.22 -5.72 -6.92
N ARG A 389 -16.42 -5.71 -6.32
CA ARG A 389 -16.63 -6.08 -4.91
C ARG A 389 -16.27 -7.54 -4.62
N LEU A 390 -16.68 -8.48 -5.46
CA LEU A 390 -16.39 -9.91 -5.28
C LEU A 390 -14.88 -10.17 -5.36
N ILE A 391 -14.19 -9.60 -6.36
CA ILE A 391 -12.74 -9.76 -6.53
C ILE A 391 -11.98 -9.14 -5.35
N ASN A 392 -12.36 -7.94 -4.89
CA ASN A 392 -11.79 -7.30 -3.70
C ASN A 392 -12.03 -8.14 -2.41
N THR A 393 -13.19 -8.77 -2.29
CA THR A 393 -13.50 -9.69 -1.18
C THR A 393 -12.58 -10.90 -1.21
N ILE A 394 -12.39 -11.53 -2.38
CA ILE A 394 -11.48 -12.68 -2.57
C ILE A 394 -10.03 -12.29 -2.29
N ALA A 395 -9.55 -11.15 -2.81
CA ALA A 395 -8.19 -10.64 -2.59
C ALA A 395 -7.88 -10.30 -1.12
N SER A 396 -8.90 -10.12 -0.28
CA SER A 396 -8.72 -9.90 1.16
C SER A 396 -8.19 -11.14 1.89
N LEU A 397 -8.38 -12.34 1.32
CA LEU A 397 -8.00 -13.62 1.91
C LEU A 397 -6.74 -14.18 1.24
N ARG A 398 -5.81 -14.77 2.02
CA ARG A 398 -4.50 -15.26 1.52
C ARG A 398 -4.65 -16.27 0.38
N LYS A 399 -5.54 -17.27 0.54
CA LYS A 399 -5.84 -18.26 -0.51
C LYS A 399 -6.40 -17.62 -1.78
N GLY A 400 -7.11 -16.50 -1.65
CA GLY A 400 -7.71 -15.76 -2.75
C GLY A 400 -6.68 -14.94 -3.53
N ARG A 401 -5.71 -14.33 -2.83
CA ARG A 401 -4.54 -13.72 -3.49
C ARG A 401 -3.73 -14.74 -4.28
N ASN A 402 -3.43 -15.90 -3.70
CA ASN A 402 -2.74 -16.99 -4.39
C ASN A 402 -3.49 -17.51 -5.64
N TYR A 403 -4.82 -17.38 -5.66
CA TYR A 403 -5.66 -17.75 -6.81
C TYR A 403 -5.71 -16.64 -7.89
N LEU A 404 -5.73 -15.37 -7.48
CA LEU A 404 -5.84 -14.21 -8.37
C LEU A 404 -4.51 -13.77 -8.98
N ALA A 405 -3.43 -13.76 -8.18
CA ALA A 405 -2.13 -13.19 -8.56
C ALA A 405 -1.50 -13.80 -9.84
N PRO A 406 -1.64 -15.12 -10.13
CA PRO A 406 -1.14 -15.69 -11.39
C PRO A 406 -1.91 -15.25 -12.65
N ASN A 407 -3.09 -14.63 -12.49
CA ASN A 407 -3.98 -14.26 -13.59
C ASN A 407 -3.68 -12.84 -14.10
N GLU A 408 -2.51 -12.67 -14.73
CA GLU A 408 -2.07 -11.41 -15.32
C GLU A 408 -3.11 -10.74 -16.26
N PRO A 409 -3.82 -11.45 -17.17
CA PRO A 409 -4.84 -10.83 -18.01
C PRO A 409 -5.99 -10.18 -17.22
N LEU A 410 -6.42 -10.78 -16.11
CA LEU A 410 -7.45 -10.21 -15.24
C LEU A 410 -6.92 -8.98 -14.50
N ILE A 411 -5.69 -9.04 -13.99
CA ILE A 411 -5.04 -7.91 -13.30
C ILE A 411 -4.89 -6.70 -14.24
N ILE A 412 -4.43 -6.91 -15.48
CA ILE A 412 -4.33 -5.86 -16.50
C ILE A 412 -5.72 -5.29 -16.85
N SER A 413 -6.75 -6.13 -16.94
CA SER A 413 -8.13 -5.67 -17.16
C SER A 413 -8.64 -4.82 -16.00
N MET A 414 -8.41 -5.24 -14.75
CA MET A 414 -8.77 -4.48 -13.55
C MET A 414 -8.09 -3.11 -13.50
N GLN A 415 -6.79 -3.04 -13.85
CA GLN A 415 -6.05 -1.78 -13.92
C GLN A 415 -6.62 -0.85 -14.99
N LYS A 416 -6.86 -1.36 -16.21
CA LYS A 416 -7.46 -0.58 -17.31
C LYS A 416 -8.86 -0.09 -16.95
N ALA A 417 -9.69 -0.93 -16.33
CA ALA A 417 -11.02 -0.56 -15.87
C ALA A 417 -10.95 0.54 -14.80
N ALA A 418 -10.08 0.42 -13.78
CA ALA A 418 -9.91 1.44 -12.75
C ALA A 418 -9.41 2.79 -13.28
N ILE A 419 -8.58 2.79 -14.34
CA ILE A 419 -8.13 4.01 -15.02
C ILE A 419 -9.26 4.65 -15.83
N ALA A 420 -10.08 3.84 -16.52
CA ALA A 420 -11.19 4.32 -17.35
C ALA A 420 -12.40 4.85 -16.56
N GLU A 421 -12.56 4.44 -15.31
CA GLU A 421 -13.56 5.00 -14.39
C GLU A 421 -13.29 6.49 -14.09
N GLN A 422 -14.35 7.27 -13.93
CA GLN A 422 -14.28 8.69 -13.54
C GLN A 422 -13.64 8.88 -12.14
N SER A 423 -13.48 10.12 -11.68
CA SER A 423 -13.00 10.38 -10.32
C SER A 423 -14.00 9.84 -9.28
N ASP A 424 -13.55 8.86 -8.51
CA ASP A 424 -14.17 8.33 -7.28
C ASP A 424 -15.46 7.48 -7.40
N THR A 425 -15.53 6.54 -8.35
CA THR A 425 -16.61 5.51 -8.38
C THR A 425 -16.32 4.34 -7.43
N LEU A 426 -17.37 3.71 -6.88
CA LEU A 426 -17.25 2.52 -6.02
C LEU A 426 -16.54 1.35 -6.73
N THR A 427 -16.80 1.18 -8.02
CA THR A 427 -16.09 0.26 -8.91
C THR A 427 -14.58 0.53 -8.87
N LYS A 428 -14.15 1.78 -9.06
CA LYS A 428 -12.74 2.18 -9.02
C LYS A 428 -12.11 1.93 -7.66
N GLN A 429 -12.78 2.33 -6.57
CA GLN A 429 -12.30 2.10 -5.20
C GLN A 429 -12.07 0.60 -4.92
N HIS A 430 -13.02 -0.27 -5.29
CA HIS A 430 -12.89 -1.71 -5.07
C HIS A 430 -11.84 -2.38 -5.97
N LEU A 431 -11.70 -1.95 -7.23
CA LEU A 431 -10.64 -2.44 -8.12
C LEU A 431 -9.25 -2.04 -7.62
N LEU A 432 -9.05 -0.79 -7.20
CA LEU A 432 -7.79 -0.32 -6.63
C LEU A 432 -7.45 -1.03 -5.32
N ALA A 433 -8.43 -1.20 -4.42
CA ALA A 433 -8.24 -1.95 -3.18
C ALA A 433 -7.88 -3.43 -3.43
N ALA A 434 -8.45 -4.05 -4.47
CA ALA A 434 -8.09 -5.40 -4.87
C ALA A 434 -6.65 -5.46 -5.42
N LEU A 435 -6.26 -4.53 -6.30
CA LEU A 435 -4.90 -4.45 -6.85
C LEU A 435 -3.85 -4.20 -5.76
N GLN A 436 -4.11 -3.29 -4.83
CA GLN A 436 -3.24 -3.04 -3.67
C GLN A 436 -3.08 -4.30 -2.81
N LYS A 437 -4.17 -5.04 -2.55
CA LYS A 437 -4.09 -6.31 -1.82
C LYS A 437 -3.27 -7.35 -2.57
N LEU A 438 -3.32 -7.40 -3.90
CA LEU A 438 -2.52 -8.33 -4.70
C LEU A 438 -1.02 -7.98 -4.77
N SER A 439 -0.63 -6.77 -4.33
CA SER A 439 0.79 -6.42 -4.10
C SER A 439 1.34 -6.80 -2.71
N LEU A 440 0.54 -7.49 -1.87
CA LEU A 440 0.90 -8.03 -0.54
C LEU A 440 1.14 -9.55 -0.57
#